data_AF-A0A1Q7V5S5-F1
#
_entry.id   AF-A0A1Q7V5S5-F1
#
_cell.length_a   1.000
_cell.length_b   1.000
_cell.length_c   1.000
_cell.angle_alpha   90.00
_cell.angle_beta   90.00
_cell.angle_gamma   90.00
#
_symmetry.space_group_name_H-M   'P 1'
#
loop_
_entity.id
_entity.type
_entity.pdbx_description
1 polymer ?
#
loop_
_entity_poly.entity_id
_entity_poly.type
_entity_poly.pdbx_seq_one_letter_code
_entity_poly.pdbx_strand_id
1 'polypeptide(L)'
;RAADRWPAPAVFAGVIFLAGALVFPIPVVAPSLLSSLSVAELGPRAGPFAASVVLFFLPAAAMGMVSPFAVRLRAHTVATIGNVAGALYALSTLGSIAGTLLASFILLAVWPVRTIVHLLGATLLVLAVLLWFTRRRSVVAGLAAALASLLIGLPVFRVPAGAREGLQYERDTVYHRITINDEGGVRFLKLDNYWQSAQDLGDPRRTVFAYTDYMHLPVVLRPNARRVLMIGLGGATVPARYYDDYPQMRIDVAELDPDVVDAARRYFHAPAGSRLRVATEDGRLFVTRSPDRYDIILLDAYLIDTIPFHLATREFFVAARAHLAPGGVLGSNVIGALAGSRSGLFRAIYKTMASVFPTVYVFPVDWGRFDGPAALRNIILVAADQPRSPRDALLAAVSRARTVPGVTLPRFDEAARDLYDGPIETRDVPVLTDDFAPVDTLIQGR
;
A
#
# COMPACT_ATOMS: atom_id res chain seq x y z
N ARG A 1 27.13 -31.95 8.23
CA ARG A 1 26.83 -33.40 8.07
C ARG A 1 26.86 -33.88 6.62
N ALA A 2 26.05 -33.35 5.69
CA ALA A 2 26.12 -33.77 4.28
C ALA A 2 27.45 -33.40 3.60
N ALA A 3 27.91 -32.16 3.80
CA ALA A 3 29.21 -31.68 3.31
C ALA A 3 30.40 -32.52 3.82
N ASP A 4 30.31 -33.02 5.06
CA ASP A 4 31.36 -33.84 5.67
C ASP A 4 31.38 -35.27 5.13
N ARG A 5 30.20 -35.81 4.77
CA ARG A 5 30.04 -37.17 4.28
C ARG A 5 30.34 -37.32 2.79
N TRP A 6 30.00 -36.32 1.97
CA TRP A 6 30.13 -36.39 0.51
C TRP A 6 30.73 -35.10 -0.10
N PRO A 7 32.01 -34.78 0.17
CA PRO A 7 32.67 -33.59 -0.36
C PRO A 7 33.07 -33.80 -1.84
N ALA A 8 32.10 -33.81 -2.74
CA ALA A 8 32.32 -33.97 -4.18
C ALA A 8 31.80 -32.74 -4.96
N PRO A 9 32.51 -32.26 -6.00
CA PRO A 9 32.06 -31.16 -6.85
C PRO A 9 30.68 -31.41 -7.49
N ALA A 10 30.35 -32.66 -7.80
CA ALA A 10 29.04 -33.05 -8.31
C ALA A 10 27.92 -32.83 -7.28
N VAL A 11 28.18 -33.13 -6.00
CA VAL A 11 27.22 -32.91 -4.91
C VAL A 11 27.05 -31.41 -4.66
N PHE A 12 28.13 -30.62 -4.74
CA PHE A 12 28.06 -29.17 -4.66
C PHE A 12 27.22 -28.54 -5.78
N ALA A 13 27.43 -28.97 -7.03
CA ALA A 13 26.58 -28.57 -8.16
C ALA A 13 25.12 -29.02 -7.95
N GLY A 14 24.89 -30.22 -7.41
CA GLY A 14 23.55 -30.72 -7.09
C GLY A 14 22.81 -29.88 -6.04
N VAL A 15 23.51 -29.35 -5.03
CA VAL A 15 22.93 -28.43 -4.03
C VAL A 15 22.50 -27.12 -4.68
N ILE A 16 23.32 -26.56 -5.57
CA ILE A 16 22.98 -25.33 -6.31
C ILE A 16 21.81 -25.57 -7.27
N PHE A 17 21.78 -26.73 -7.92
CA PHE A 17 20.66 -27.14 -8.78
C PHE A 17 19.36 -27.22 -7.97
N LEU A 18 19.39 -27.88 -6.82
CA LEU A 18 18.23 -28.00 -5.92
C LEU A 18 17.74 -26.60 -5.49
N ALA A 19 18.64 -25.69 -5.12
CA ALA A 19 18.27 -24.32 -4.79
C ALA A 19 17.57 -23.63 -5.97
N GLY A 20 18.14 -23.69 -7.17
CA GLY A 20 17.54 -23.11 -8.38
C GLY A 20 16.18 -23.73 -8.72
N ALA A 21 16.06 -25.06 -8.63
CA ALA A 21 14.83 -25.81 -8.92
C ALA A 21 13.71 -25.54 -7.91
N LEU A 22 14.05 -25.20 -6.66
CA LEU A 22 13.09 -24.78 -5.65
C LEU A 22 12.69 -23.30 -5.79
N VAL A 23 13.61 -22.42 -6.20
CA VAL A 23 13.35 -20.98 -6.38
C VAL A 23 12.53 -20.70 -7.64
N PHE A 24 12.87 -21.32 -8.76
CA PHE A 24 12.27 -21.04 -10.06
C PHE A 24 10.74 -21.15 -10.10
N PRO A 25 10.08 -22.19 -9.54
CA PRO A 25 8.62 -22.31 -9.61
C PRO A 25 7.87 -21.40 -8.62
N ILE A 26 8.54 -20.71 -7.70
CA ILE A 26 7.88 -19.90 -6.65
C ILE A 26 6.86 -18.92 -7.22
N PRO A 27 7.15 -18.10 -8.25
CA PRO A 27 6.19 -17.15 -8.78
C PRO A 27 4.92 -17.79 -9.37
N VAL A 28 5.01 -19.05 -9.81
CA VAL A 28 3.89 -19.81 -10.37
C VAL A 28 3.03 -20.41 -9.25
N VAL A 29 3.67 -20.95 -8.21
CA VAL A 29 2.99 -21.64 -7.10
C VAL A 29 2.44 -20.66 -6.06
N ALA A 30 3.14 -19.54 -5.82
CA ALA A 30 2.82 -18.60 -4.75
C ALA A 30 1.38 -18.05 -4.78
N PRO A 31 0.79 -17.62 -5.91
CA PRO A 31 -0.58 -17.10 -5.90
C PRO A 31 -1.61 -18.12 -5.41
N SER A 32 -1.51 -19.37 -5.87
CA SER A 32 -2.42 -20.44 -5.46
C SER A 32 -2.24 -20.74 -3.97
N LEU A 33 -1.00 -20.87 -3.50
CA LEU A 33 -0.72 -21.09 -2.08
C LEU A 33 -1.23 -19.92 -1.21
N LEU A 34 -0.95 -18.68 -1.61
CA LEU A 34 -1.38 -17.49 -0.88
C LEU A 34 -2.90 -17.39 -0.82
N SER A 35 -3.61 -17.72 -1.92
CA SER A 35 -5.07 -17.75 -1.93
C SER A 35 -5.65 -18.82 -1.00
N SER A 36 -4.99 -19.98 -0.88
CA SER A 36 -5.41 -21.02 0.07
C SER A 36 -5.13 -20.62 1.52
N LEU A 37 -3.99 -19.98 1.78
CA LEU A 37 -3.63 -19.48 3.11
C LEU A 37 -4.49 -18.30 3.55
N SER A 38 -4.95 -17.46 2.63
CA SER A 38 -5.86 -16.35 2.98
C SER A 38 -7.22 -16.84 3.46
N VAL A 39 -7.70 -18.01 2.98
CA VAL A 39 -8.94 -18.63 3.45
C VAL A 39 -8.82 -19.14 4.89
N ALA A 40 -7.61 -19.43 5.36
CA ALA A 40 -7.38 -19.90 6.72
C ALA A 40 -7.42 -18.77 7.78
N GLU A 41 -7.64 -17.51 7.38
CA GLU A 41 -7.77 -16.33 8.27
C GLU A 41 -6.73 -16.27 9.40
N LEU A 42 -5.46 -16.64 9.11
CA LEU A 42 -4.35 -16.66 10.08
C LEU A 42 -3.95 -15.26 10.60
N GLY A 43 -4.67 -14.22 10.19
CA GLY A 43 -4.40 -12.83 10.52
C GLY A 43 -3.16 -12.25 9.80
N PRO A 44 -2.95 -10.94 9.94
CA PRO A 44 -1.95 -10.18 9.19
C PRO A 44 -0.50 -10.47 9.59
N ARG A 45 -0.26 -11.15 10.72
CA ARG A 45 1.10 -11.52 11.18
C ARG A 45 1.44 -12.97 10.88
N ALA A 46 0.60 -13.90 11.34
CA ALA A 46 0.89 -15.32 11.18
C ALA A 46 0.69 -15.80 9.74
N GLY A 47 -0.21 -15.18 8.97
CA GLY A 47 -0.41 -15.46 7.54
C GLY A 47 0.86 -15.25 6.70
N PRO A 48 1.42 -14.03 6.64
CA PRO A 48 2.67 -13.78 5.91
C PRO A 48 3.87 -14.57 6.44
N PHE A 49 3.95 -14.79 7.76
CA PHE A 49 4.99 -15.64 8.35
C PHE A 49 4.89 -17.08 7.84
N ALA A 50 3.70 -17.70 7.92
CA ALA A 50 3.47 -19.06 7.45
C ALA A 50 3.73 -19.18 5.93
N ALA A 51 3.24 -18.23 5.14
CA ALA A 51 3.49 -18.19 3.70
C ALA A 51 4.99 -18.11 3.39
N SER A 52 5.73 -17.25 4.10
CA SER A 52 7.17 -17.11 3.92
C SER A 52 7.93 -18.38 4.29
N VAL A 53 7.54 -19.05 5.38
CA VAL A 53 8.12 -20.33 5.77
C VAL A 53 7.88 -21.39 4.69
N VAL A 54 6.64 -21.55 4.23
CA VAL A 54 6.32 -22.58 3.22
C VAL A 54 7.03 -22.31 1.89
N LEU A 55 7.08 -21.05 1.45
CA LEU A 55 7.68 -20.70 0.16
C LEU A 55 9.20 -20.71 0.18
N PHE A 56 9.83 -20.21 1.23
CA PHE A 56 11.26 -19.89 1.22
C PHE A 56 12.13 -20.76 2.12
N PHE A 57 11.56 -21.56 3.04
CA PHE A 57 12.37 -22.39 3.95
C PHE A 57 13.27 -23.39 3.20
N LEU A 58 12.69 -24.19 2.29
CA LEU A 58 13.46 -25.19 1.53
C LEU A 58 14.50 -24.54 0.59
N PRO A 59 14.14 -23.51 -0.23
CA PRO A 59 15.12 -22.77 -1.01
C PRO A 59 16.27 -22.18 -0.17
N ALA A 60 15.95 -21.54 0.95
CA ALA A 60 16.94 -20.91 1.83
C ALA A 60 17.85 -21.96 2.49
N ALA A 61 17.31 -23.09 2.92
CA ALA A 61 18.08 -24.19 3.45
C ALA A 61 19.07 -24.75 2.41
N ALA A 62 18.62 -24.94 1.15
CA ALA A 62 19.49 -25.38 0.07
C ALA A 62 20.60 -24.37 -0.25
N MET A 63 20.30 -23.07 -0.29
CA MET A 63 21.31 -22.02 -0.47
C MET A 63 22.30 -21.95 0.71
N GLY A 64 21.82 -22.11 1.94
CA GLY A 64 22.66 -22.14 3.14
C GLY A 64 23.68 -23.29 3.17
N MET A 65 23.43 -24.36 2.41
CA MET A 65 24.37 -25.49 2.29
C MET A 65 25.57 -25.16 1.38
N VAL A 66 25.52 -24.12 0.54
CA VAL A 66 26.60 -23.80 -0.42
C VAL A 66 27.90 -23.47 0.30
N SER A 67 27.89 -22.60 1.32
CA SER A 67 29.12 -22.17 2.01
C SER A 67 29.85 -23.31 2.73
N PRO A 68 29.19 -24.19 3.52
CA PRO A 68 29.85 -25.35 4.13
C PRO A 68 30.47 -26.31 3.11
N PHE A 69 29.79 -26.56 1.97
CA PHE A 69 30.35 -27.41 0.91
C PHE A 69 31.55 -26.74 0.22
N ALA A 70 31.49 -25.43 -0.05
CA ALA A 70 32.60 -24.69 -0.65
C ALA A 70 33.85 -24.71 0.23
N VAL A 71 33.69 -24.53 1.55
CA VAL A 71 34.79 -24.64 2.52
C VAL A 71 35.41 -26.04 2.47
N ARG A 72 34.60 -27.10 2.49
CA ARG A 72 35.08 -28.48 2.52
C ARG A 72 35.77 -28.90 1.21
N LEU A 73 35.35 -28.37 0.07
CA LEU A 73 35.98 -28.65 -1.23
C LEU A 73 37.32 -27.94 -1.42
N ARG A 74 37.53 -26.79 -0.78
CA ARG A 74 38.76 -25.98 -0.89
C ARG A 74 39.79 -26.28 0.20
N ALA A 75 39.35 -26.65 1.40
CA ALA A 75 40.23 -26.82 2.54
C ALA A 75 40.70 -28.28 2.67
N HIS A 76 41.93 -28.54 2.22
CA HIS A 76 42.54 -29.87 2.28
C HIS A 76 43.40 -30.11 3.53
N THR A 77 43.71 -29.06 4.31
CA THR A 77 44.56 -29.16 5.52
C THR A 77 43.99 -28.35 6.69
N VAL A 78 44.13 -28.87 7.92
CA VAL A 78 43.64 -28.21 9.15
C VAL A 78 44.21 -26.80 9.33
N ALA A 79 45.47 -26.58 8.93
CA ALA A 79 46.13 -25.27 8.99
C ALA A 79 45.50 -24.20 8.09
N THR A 80 44.80 -24.59 7.01
CA THR A 80 44.22 -23.65 6.03
C THR A 80 42.71 -23.51 6.15
N ILE A 81 42.04 -24.40 6.92
CA ILE A 81 40.58 -24.39 7.12
C ILE A 81 40.10 -23.04 7.64
N GLY A 82 40.79 -22.45 8.62
CA GLY A 82 40.40 -21.16 9.22
C GLY A 82 40.43 -20.01 8.21
N ASN A 83 41.52 -19.88 7.44
CA ASN A 83 41.68 -18.80 6.46
C ASN A 83 40.73 -18.96 5.26
N VAL A 84 40.55 -20.19 4.77
CA VAL A 84 39.62 -20.49 3.67
C VAL A 84 38.18 -20.24 4.09
N ALA A 85 37.79 -20.69 5.28
CA ALA A 85 36.47 -20.43 5.83
C ALA A 85 36.25 -18.92 6.02
N GLY A 86 37.20 -18.21 6.64
CA GLY A 86 37.13 -16.76 6.84
C GLY A 86 36.96 -15.98 5.54
N ALA A 87 37.75 -16.31 4.51
CA ALA A 87 37.66 -15.65 3.20
C ALA A 87 36.33 -15.94 2.48
N LEU A 88 35.84 -17.19 2.53
CA LEU A 88 34.55 -17.56 1.95
C LEU A 88 33.38 -16.91 2.68
N TYR A 89 33.43 -16.80 4.01
CA TYR A 89 32.46 -16.06 4.79
C TYR A 89 32.47 -14.57 4.43
N ALA A 90 33.66 -13.94 4.36
CA ALA A 90 33.78 -12.53 3.97
C ALA A 90 33.21 -12.27 2.57
N LEU A 91 33.50 -13.13 1.60
CA LEU A 91 32.94 -13.04 0.25
C LEU A 91 31.42 -13.24 0.25
N SER A 92 30.91 -14.19 1.02
CA SER A 92 29.47 -14.42 1.17
C SER A 92 28.77 -13.20 1.79
N THR A 93 29.37 -12.57 2.79
CA THR A 93 28.81 -11.38 3.44
C THR A 93 28.78 -10.19 2.48
N LEU A 94 29.89 -9.93 1.76
CA LEU A 94 29.94 -8.87 0.75
C LEU A 94 28.93 -9.11 -0.37
N GLY A 95 28.81 -10.36 -0.84
CA GLY A 95 27.83 -10.75 -1.85
C GLY A 95 26.39 -10.54 -1.35
N SER A 96 26.09 -10.90 -0.10
CA SER A 96 24.77 -10.67 0.50
C SER A 96 24.45 -9.18 0.62
N ILE A 97 25.40 -8.33 1.05
CA ILE A 97 25.21 -6.88 1.12
C ILE A 97 24.96 -6.29 -0.27
N ALA A 98 25.80 -6.64 -1.25
CA ALA A 98 25.63 -6.16 -2.62
C ALA A 98 24.30 -6.64 -3.22
N GLY A 99 23.94 -7.90 -2.98
CA GLY A 99 22.70 -8.52 -3.45
C GLY A 99 21.46 -7.89 -2.84
N THR A 100 21.45 -7.61 -1.53
CA THR A 100 20.32 -6.94 -0.89
C THR A 100 20.16 -5.52 -1.39
N LEU A 101 21.25 -4.74 -1.52
CA LEU A 101 21.20 -3.38 -2.07
C LEU A 101 20.75 -3.36 -3.54
N LEU A 102 21.30 -4.25 -4.36
CA LEU A 102 20.91 -4.38 -5.77
C LEU A 102 19.43 -4.75 -5.90
N ALA A 103 18.95 -5.69 -5.09
CA ALA A 103 17.55 -6.09 -5.08
C ALA A 103 16.64 -4.93 -4.64
N SER A 104 16.93 -4.31 -3.50
CA SER A 104 16.05 -3.32 -2.87
C SER A 104 16.00 -1.98 -3.61
N PHE A 105 17.14 -1.49 -4.12
CA PHE A 105 17.24 -0.15 -4.70
C PHE A 105 17.13 -0.13 -6.23
N ILE A 106 17.46 -1.23 -6.91
CA ILE A 106 17.55 -1.25 -8.38
C ILE A 106 16.56 -2.25 -8.98
N LEU A 107 16.64 -3.54 -8.62
CA LEU A 107 15.83 -4.56 -9.29
C LEU A 107 14.34 -4.37 -9.03
N LEU A 108 13.93 -4.13 -7.77
CA LEU A 108 12.52 -3.90 -7.44
C LEU A 108 11.94 -2.63 -8.07
N ALA A 109 12.78 -1.63 -8.39
CA ALA A 109 12.34 -0.40 -9.05
C ALA A 109 12.14 -0.57 -10.56
N VAL A 110 12.82 -1.55 -11.19
CA VAL A 110 12.86 -1.70 -12.65
C VAL A 110 12.07 -2.92 -13.12
N TRP A 111 12.04 -4.01 -12.35
CA TRP A 111 11.43 -5.28 -12.74
C TRP A 111 10.40 -5.78 -11.72
N PRO A 112 9.29 -6.39 -12.18
CA PRO A 112 8.35 -7.08 -11.30
C PRO A 112 9.04 -8.17 -10.48
N VAL A 113 8.58 -8.36 -9.23
CA VAL A 113 9.14 -9.36 -8.29
C VAL A 113 9.20 -10.76 -8.90
N ARG A 114 8.16 -11.15 -9.66
CA ARG A 114 8.12 -12.46 -10.36
C ARG A 114 9.31 -12.65 -11.30
N THR A 115 9.68 -11.61 -12.04
CA THR A 115 10.80 -11.65 -12.99
C THR A 115 12.11 -11.82 -12.24
N ILE A 116 12.31 -11.08 -11.15
CA ILE A 116 13.52 -11.15 -10.33
C ILE A 116 13.70 -12.57 -9.77
N VAL A 117 12.64 -13.17 -9.22
CA VAL A 117 12.71 -14.53 -8.65
C VAL A 117 12.95 -15.59 -9.74
N HIS A 118 12.32 -15.47 -10.92
CA HIS A 118 12.59 -16.37 -12.05
C HIS A 118 14.06 -16.26 -12.51
N LEU A 119 14.59 -15.04 -12.65
CA LEU A 119 15.98 -14.81 -13.05
C LEU A 119 16.96 -15.38 -12.04
N LEU A 120 16.68 -15.24 -10.74
CA LEU A 120 17.49 -15.85 -9.69
C LEU A 120 17.50 -17.38 -9.79
N GLY A 121 16.32 -18.00 -9.90
CA GLY A 121 16.20 -19.45 -10.06
C GLY A 121 16.91 -19.97 -11.31
N ALA A 122 16.73 -19.29 -12.45
CA ALA A 122 17.41 -19.64 -13.70
C ALA A 122 18.93 -19.51 -13.59
N THR A 123 19.42 -18.44 -12.96
CA THR A 123 20.86 -18.22 -12.74
C THR A 123 21.47 -19.36 -11.89
N LEU A 124 20.79 -19.77 -10.82
CA LEU A 124 21.23 -20.88 -9.98
C LEU A 124 21.26 -22.21 -10.76
N LEU A 125 20.19 -22.52 -11.51
CA LEU A 125 20.14 -23.73 -12.34
C LEU A 125 21.29 -23.77 -13.35
N VAL A 126 21.62 -22.64 -13.95
CA VAL A 126 22.67 -22.59 -14.97
C VAL A 126 24.06 -22.66 -14.33
N LEU A 127 24.27 -21.98 -13.20
CA LEU A 127 25.51 -22.15 -12.42
C LEU A 127 25.74 -23.61 -12.04
N ALA A 128 24.69 -24.32 -11.63
CA ALA A 128 24.77 -25.74 -11.33
C ALA A 128 25.18 -26.59 -12.54
N VAL A 129 24.57 -26.33 -13.71
CA VAL A 129 24.92 -27.00 -14.96
C VAL A 129 26.37 -26.69 -15.36
N LEU A 130 26.78 -25.43 -15.32
CA LEU A 130 28.16 -25.03 -15.64
C LEU A 130 29.16 -25.74 -14.73
N LEU A 131 28.92 -25.76 -13.41
CA LEU A 131 29.74 -26.44 -12.43
C LEU A 131 29.80 -27.95 -12.66
N TRP A 132 28.69 -28.57 -13.07
CA TRP A 132 28.63 -29.98 -13.44
C TRP A 132 29.51 -30.31 -14.66
N PHE A 133 29.56 -29.41 -15.65
CA PHE A 133 30.29 -29.60 -16.91
C PHE A 133 31.72 -29.01 -16.93
N THR A 134 32.23 -28.46 -15.82
CA THR A 134 33.60 -27.89 -15.71
C THR A 134 34.75 -28.85 -16.03
N ARG A 135 34.51 -30.15 -16.24
CA ARG A 135 35.53 -31.10 -16.77
C ARG A 135 35.79 -30.97 -18.28
N ARG A 136 34.97 -30.26 -19.07
CA ARG A 136 35.18 -30.02 -20.52
C ARG A 136 35.04 -28.53 -20.89
N ARG A 137 36.18 -27.84 -21.03
CA ARG A 137 36.29 -26.37 -21.24
C ARG A 137 35.49 -25.82 -22.44
N SER A 138 35.30 -26.59 -23.51
CA SER A 138 34.54 -26.16 -24.70
C SER A 138 33.02 -26.12 -24.49
N VAL A 139 32.49 -26.98 -23.62
CA VAL A 139 31.04 -27.04 -23.31
C VAL A 139 30.64 -25.90 -22.38
N VAL A 140 31.52 -25.51 -21.46
CA VAL A 140 31.32 -24.39 -20.53
C VAL A 140 31.22 -23.05 -21.27
N ALA A 141 32.10 -22.81 -22.26
CA ALA A 141 32.07 -21.58 -23.05
C ALA A 141 30.81 -21.49 -23.93
N GLY A 142 30.38 -22.60 -24.53
CA GLY A 142 29.14 -22.66 -25.33
C GLY A 142 27.88 -22.46 -24.50
N LEU A 143 27.80 -23.07 -23.30
CA LEU A 143 26.66 -22.88 -22.39
C LEU A 143 26.62 -21.48 -21.78
N ALA A 144 27.76 -20.90 -21.43
CA ALA A 144 27.84 -19.52 -20.93
C ALA A 144 27.44 -18.49 -22.00
N ALA A 145 27.85 -18.71 -23.26
CA ALA A 145 27.45 -17.86 -24.39
C ALA A 145 25.97 -18.04 -24.75
N ALA A 146 25.45 -19.27 -24.78
CA ALA A 146 24.04 -19.54 -24.99
C ALA A 146 23.17 -18.95 -23.88
N LEU A 147 23.65 -18.96 -22.63
CA LEU A 147 22.99 -18.34 -21.50
C LEU A 147 23.02 -16.82 -21.55
N ALA A 148 24.16 -16.20 -21.87
CA ALA A 148 24.24 -14.76 -22.06
C ALA A 148 23.24 -14.33 -23.15
N SER A 149 23.17 -15.08 -24.25
CA SER A 149 22.19 -14.89 -25.31
C SER A 149 20.75 -15.19 -24.89
N LEU A 150 20.51 -16.10 -23.94
CA LEU A 150 19.16 -16.38 -23.40
C LEU A 150 18.74 -15.32 -22.36
N LEU A 151 19.66 -14.81 -21.54
CA LEU A 151 19.41 -13.74 -20.58
C LEU A 151 19.24 -12.37 -21.27
N ILE A 152 19.94 -12.15 -22.38
CA ILE A 152 19.82 -10.95 -23.24
C ILE A 152 18.66 -11.10 -24.24
N GLY A 153 18.40 -12.31 -24.71
CA GLY A 153 17.49 -12.61 -25.83
C GLY A 153 16.21 -13.32 -25.43
N LEU A 154 15.93 -13.57 -24.14
CA LEU A 154 14.58 -13.91 -23.70
C LEU A 154 13.72 -12.68 -23.94
N PRO A 155 12.79 -12.69 -24.92
CA PRO A 155 11.67 -11.79 -24.81
C PRO A 155 11.04 -12.20 -23.48
N VAL A 156 11.01 -11.25 -22.53
CA VAL A 156 10.24 -11.27 -21.30
C VAL A 156 9.15 -12.32 -21.47
N PHE A 157 9.28 -13.50 -20.82
CA PHE A 157 8.18 -14.44 -20.74
C PHE A 157 7.08 -13.66 -20.00
N ARG A 158 6.32 -12.88 -20.76
CA ARG A 158 4.98 -12.48 -20.45
C ARG A 158 4.25 -13.81 -20.49
N VAL A 159 4.39 -14.57 -19.40
CA VAL A 159 3.28 -15.39 -18.94
C VAL A 159 2.14 -14.39 -18.97
N PRO A 160 1.17 -14.50 -19.91
CA PRO A 160 0.02 -13.63 -19.87
C PRO A 160 -0.46 -13.77 -18.43
N ALA A 161 -0.56 -12.68 -17.69
CA ALA A 161 -1.26 -12.71 -16.41
C ALA A 161 -2.59 -13.35 -16.77
N GLY A 162 -2.76 -14.64 -16.40
CA GLY A 162 -3.72 -15.52 -17.06
C GLY A 162 -5.03 -14.78 -17.08
N ALA A 163 -5.57 -14.50 -18.28
CA ALA A 163 -6.58 -13.47 -18.50
C ALA A 163 -7.65 -13.56 -17.43
N ARG A 164 -7.47 -12.78 -16.35
CA ARG A 164 -8.40 -12.73 -15.25
C ARG A 164 -9.56 -11.97 -15.83
N GLU A 165 -10.71 -12.62 -15.91
CA GLU A 165 -11.92 -12.00 -16.44
C GLU A 165 -12.11 -10.62 -15.78
N GLY A 166 -12.22 -9.57 -16.59
CA GLY A 166 -12.34 -8.18 -16.12
C GLY A 166 -11.03 -7.44 -15.81
N LEU A 167 -9.85 -8.07 -15.73
CA LEU A 167 -8.58 -7.36 -15.45
C LEU A 167 -8.19 -6.40 -16.58
N GLN A 168 -8.11 -5.11 -16.27
CA GLN A 168 -7.76 -4.04 -17.20
C GLN A 168 -6.29 -3.63 -17.09
N TYR A 169 -5.73 -3.65 -15.87
CA TYR A 169 -4.37 -3.21 -15.60
C TYR A 169 -3.82 -3.88 -14.34
N GLU A 170 -2.54 -4.23 -14.36
CA GLU A 170 -1.83 -4.73 -13.18
C GLU A 170 -0.37 -4.24 -13.24
N ARG A 171 0.12 -3.66 -12.15
CA ARG A 171 1.52 -3.22 -12.03
C ARG A 171 1.98 -3.18 -10.59
N ASP A 172 3.18 -3.70 -10.33
CA ASP A 172 3.88 -3.49 -9.05
C ASP A 172 4.65 -2.16 -9.12
N THR A 173 4.48 -1.29 -8.13
CA THR A 173 5.24 -0.03 -7.95
C THR A 173 6.15 -0.15 -6.73
N VAL A 174 6.91 0.90 -6.44
CA VAL A 174 7.71 0.97 -5.19
C VAL A 174 6.82 1.03 -3.94
N TYR A 175 5.56 1.46 -4.10
CA TYR A 175 4.63 1.68 -2.99
C TYR A 175 3.57 0.58 -2.91
N HIS A 176 2.95 0.23 -4.03
CA HIS A 176 1.78 -0.65 -4.07
C HIS A 176 1.79 -1.57 -5.30
N ARG A 177 1.09 -2.70 -5.19
CA ARG A 177 0.58 -3.40 -6.36
C ARG A 177 -0.74 -2.77 -6.81
N ILE A 178 -0.73 -2.09 -7.94
CA ILE A 178 -1.94 -1.52 -8.57
C ILE A 178 -2.63 -2.62 -9.38
N THR A 179 -3.91 -2.85 -9.12
CA THR A 179 -4.77 -3.74 -9.93
C THR A 179 -6.07 -3.03 -10.29
N ILE A 180 -6.46 -3.05 -11.56
CA ILE A 180 -7.73 -2.50 -12.04
C ILE A 180 -8.53 -3.61 -12.68
N ASN A 181 -9.74 -3.83 -12.20
CA ASN A 181 -10.64 -4.86 -12.71
C ASN A 181 -12.07 -4.33 -12.86
N ASP A 182 -12.73 -4.76 -13.93
CA ASP A 182 -14.14 -4.49 -14.21
C ASP A 182 -14.96 -5.70 -13.77
N GLU A 183 -15.92 -5.48 -12.87
CA GLU A 183 -16.80 -6.51 -12.33
C GLU A 183 -18.21 -5.94 -12.14
N GLY A 184 -19.22 -6.59 -12.71
CA GLY A 184 -20.62 -6.18 -12.53
C GLY A 184 -20.96 -4.77 -13.03
N GLY A 185 -20.27 -4.26 -14.05
CA GLY A 185 -20.45 -2.89 -14.56
C GLY A 185 -19.76 -1.81 -13.72
N VAL A 186 -18.95 -2.20 -12.74
CA VAL A 186 -18.14 -1.30 -11.92
C VAL A 186 -16.67 -1.58 -12.19
N ARG A 187 -15.89 -0.52 -12.41
CA ARG A 187 -14.44 -0.57 -12.46
C ARG A 187 -13.87 -0.30 -11.08
N PHE A 188 -13.03 -1.18 -10.61
CA PHE A 188 -12.42 -1.08 -9.29
C PHE A 188 -10.92 -0.82 -9.38
N LEU A 189 -10.41 0.00 -8.47
CA LEU A 189 -8.99 0.16 -8.20
C LEU A 189 -8.65 -0.58 -6.90
N LYS A 190 -7.70 -1.51 -6.98
CA LYS A 190 -7.04 -2.08 -5.81
C LYS A 190 -5.62 -1.58 -5.70
N LEU A 191 -5.23 -1.22 -4.48
CA LEU A 191 -3.84 -1.10 -4.09
C LEU A 191 -3.55 -2.26 -3.13
N ASP A 192 -2.54 -3.05 -3.47
CA ASP A 192 -2.23 -4.32 -2.86
C ASP A 192 -3.44 -5.27 -2.88
N ASN A 193 -4.07 -5.53 -1.73
CA ASN A 193 -5.24 -6.40 -1.62
C ASN A 193 -6.53 -5.63 -1.29
N TYR A 194 -6.49 -4.29 -1.26
CA TYR A 194 -7.61 -3.48 -0.78
C TYR A 194 -8.25 -2.68 -1.90
N TRP A 195 -9.59 -2.70 -1.91
CA TRP A 195 -10.38 -1.79 -2.72
C TRP A 195 -10.16 -0.36 -2.24
N GLN A 196 -9.71 0.50 -3.15
CA GLN A 196 -9.41 1.90 -2.86
C GLN A 196 -10.42 2.84 -3.49
N SER A 197 -10.81 2.55 -4.73
CA SER A 197 -11.79 3.34 -5.47
C SER A 197 -12.59 2.43 -6.38
N ALA A 198 -13.76 2.94 -6.77
CA ALA A 198 -14.65 2.27 -7.69
C ALA A 198 -15.40 3.34 -8.51
N GLN A 199 -15.54 3.07 -9.80
CA GLN A 199 -16.29 3.90 -10.73
C GLN A 199 -17.36 3.06 -11.41
N ASP A 200 -18.58 3.57 -11.39
CA ASP A 200 -19.65 3.02 -12.17
C ASP A 200 -19.42 3.31 -13.66
N LEU A 201 -19.45 2.27 -14.49
CA LEU A 201 -19.19 2.41 -15.93
C LEU A 201 -20.41 2.93 -16.71
N GLY A 202 -21.62 2.78 -16.17
CA GLY A 202 -22.85 3.30 -16.77
C GLY A 202 -23.13 4.76 -16.43
N ASP A 203 -22.78 5.18 -15.22
CA ASP A 203 -22.85 6.57 -14.77
C ASP A 203 -21.62 6.93 -13.92
N PRO A 204 -20.54 7.46 -14.52
CA PRO A 204 -19.32 7.84 -13.79
C PRO A 204 -19.53 8.89 -12.70
N ARG A 205 -20.65 9.61 -12.70
CA ARG A 205 -21.00 10.56 -11.63
C ARG A 205 -21.57 9.87 -10.40
N ARG A 206 -22.09 8.64 -10.54
CA ARG A 206 -22.60 7.84 -9.43
C ARG A 206 -21.45 7.33 -8.58
N THR A 207 -21.45 7.72 -7.32
CA THR A 207 -20.48 7.25 -6.32
C THR A 207 -20.81 5.81 -5.90
N VAL A 208 -19.84 4.91 -6.04
CA VAL A 208 -20.00 3.50 -5.67
C VAL A 208 -19.77 3.29 -4.17
N PHE A 209 -18.69 3.87 -3.63
CA PHE A 209 -18.41 3.83 -2.20
C PHE A 209 -19.06 5.00 -1.47
N ALA A 210 -19.91 4.67 -0.50
CA ALA A 210 -20.72 5.65 0.23
C ALA A 210 -19.91 6.75 0.93
N TYR A 211 -18.71 6.43 1.44
CA TYR A 211 -17.86 7.40 2.13
C TYR A 211 -17.48 8.59 1.26
N THR A 212 -17.41 8.41 -0.07
CA THR A 212 -17.05 9.49 -1.00
C THR A 212 -18.07 10.64 -0.94
N ASP A 213 -19.36 10.35 -0.73
CA ASP A 213 -20.38 11.39 -0.50
C ASP A 213 -20.17 12.12 0.83
N TYR A 214 -19.72 11.41 1.88
CA TYR A 214 -19.49 11.98 3.21
C TYR A 214 -18.25 12.89 3.23
N MET A 215 -17.30 12.69 2.31
CA MET A 215 -16.12 13.56 2.15
C MET A 215 -16.47 14.98 1.66
N HIS A 216 -17.74 15.25 1.37
CA HIS A 216 -18.25 16.60 1.09
C HIS A 216 -18.77 17.34 2.34
N LEU A 217 -18.92 16.67 3.49
CA LEU A 217 -19.37 17.30 4.74
C LEU A 217 -18.58 18.55 5.17
N PRO A 218 -17.25 18.65 4.93
CA PRO A 218 -16.51 19.89 5.21
C PRO A 218 -17.08 21.14 4.51
N VAL A 219 -17.72 21.00 3.34
CA VAL A 219 -18.37 22.11 2.62
C VAL A 219 -19.55 22.69 3.41
N VAL A 220 -20.21 21.91 4.27
CA VAL A 220 -21.29 22.42 5.14
C VAL A 220 -20.77 23.50 6.09
N LEU A 221 -19.58 23.29 6.65
CA LEU A 221 -18.93 24.24 7.55
C LEU A 221 -18.22 25.37 6.78
N ARG A 222 -17.87 25.13 5.52
CA ARG A 222 -17.22 26.10 4.63
C ARG A 222 -17.87 26.17 3.24
N PRO A 223 -19.11 26.71 3.15
CA PRO A 223 -19.86 26.75 1.89
C PRO A 223 -19.22 27.66 0.83
N ASN A 224 -18.46 28.67 1.27
CA ASN A 224 -17.78 29.62 0.40
C ASN A 224 -16.31 29.22 0.12
N ALA A 225 -15.94 27.96 0.34
CA ALA A 225 -14.59 27.47 0.08
C ALA A 225 -14.19 27.66 -1.39
N ARG A 226 -12.94 28.04 -1.61
CA ARG A 226 -12.34 28.26 -2.94
C ARG A 226 -11.09 27.44 -3.16
N ARG A 227 -10.36 27.08 -2.10
CA ARG A 227 -9.16 26.24 -2.20
C ARG A 227 -9.31 24.99 -1.36
N VAL A 228 -9.17 23.84 -2.03
CA VAL A 228 -9.24 22.52 -1.41
C VAL A 228 -7.93 21.80 -1.65
N LEU A 229 -7.34 21.26 -0.59
CA LEU A 229 -6.24 20.30 -0.68
C LEU A 229 -6.79 18.90 -0.40
N MET A 230 -6.46 17.93 -1.22
CA MET A 230 -6.73 16.52 -0.98
C MET A 230 -5.42 15.76 -0.87
N ILE A 231 -5.25 15.01 0.21
CA ILE A 231 -4.11 14.13 0.44
C ILE A 231 -4.58 12.71 0.17
N GLY A 232 -4.05 12.10 -0.89
CA GLY A 232 -4.58 10.89 -1.51
C GLY A 232 -5.45 11.19 -2.72
N LEU A 233 -5.27 10.42 -3.80
CA LEU A 233 -6.05 10.52 -5.04
C LEU A 233 -6.94 9.30 -5.28
N GLY A 234 -6.40 8.09 -5.09
CA GLY A 234 -7.06 6.85 -5.48
C GLY A 234 -7.49 6.85 -6.95
N GLY A 235 -8.73 6.47 -7.23
CA GLY A 235 -9.34 6.56 -8.57
C GLY A 235 -9.92 7.94 -8.91
N ALA A 236 -9.56 8.98 -8.16
CA ALA A 236 -10.01 10.37 -8.32
C ALA A 236 -11.51 10.62 -8.10
N THR A 237 -12.26 9.72 -7.46
CA THR A 237 -13.71 9.89 -7.24
C THR A 237 -14.04 11.20 -6.50
N VAL A 238 -13.43 11.43 -5.32
CA VAL A 238 -13.68 12.65 -4.53
C VAL A 238 -13.20 13.92 -5.26
N PRO A 239 -11.96 13.98 -5.79
CA PRO A 239 -11.53 15.12 -6.61
C PRO A 239 -12.45 15.40 -7.81
N ALA A 240 -12.92 14.36 -8.52
CA ALA A 240 -13.82 14.51 -9.66
C ALA A 240 -15.15 15.12 -9.25
N ARG A 241 -15.75 14.63 -8.16
CA ARG A 241 -16.98 15.20 -7.61
C ARG A 241 -16.80 16.65 -7.18
N TYR A 242 -15.71 16.99 -6.51
CA TYR A 242 -15.43 18.39 -6.16
C TYR A 242 -15.22 19.27 -7.39
N TYR A 243 -14.54 18.76 -8.41
CA TYR A 243 -14.26 19.50 -9.65
C TYR A 243 -15.56 19.87 -10.37
N ASP A 244 -16.49 18.91 -10.44
CA ASP A 244 -17.76 19.07 -11.15
C ASP A 244 -18.80 19.85 -10.37
N ASP A 245 -18.96 19.55 -9.08
CA ASP A 245 -20.06 20.09 -8.27
C ASP A 245 -19.76 21.50 -7.72
N TYR A 246 -18.47 21.87 -7.62
CA TYR A 246 -18.03 23.17 -7.11
C TYR A 246 -17.12 23.90 -8.12
N PRO A 247 -17.69 24.49 -9.19
CA PRO A 247 -16.92 25.14 -10.25
C PRO A 247 -16.03 26.30 -9.77
N GLN A 248 -16.36 26.90 -8.62
CA GLN A 248 -15.57 27.95 -7.98
C GLN A 248 -14.29 27.45 -7.28
N MET A 249 -14.16 26.14 -7.04
CA MET A 249 -13.04 25.58 -6.28
C MET A 249 -11.84 25.25 -7.17
N ARG A 250 -10.66 25.58 -6.66
CA ARG A 250 -9.36 25.06 -7.11
C ARG A 250 -8.95 23.93 -6.16
N ILE A 251 -8.56 22.82 -6.74
CA ILE A 251 -8.28 21.56 -6.07
C ILE A 251 -6.80 21.24 -6.30
N ASP A 252 -6.04 21.18 -5.23
CA ASP A 252 -4.70 20.61 -5.22
C ASP A 252 -4.80 19.18 -4.64
N VAL A 253 -4.09 18.23 -5.24
CA VAL A 253 -4.00 16.86 -4.76
C VAL A 253 -2.54 16.51 -4.54
N ALA A 254 -2.22 15.92 -3.39
CA ALA A 254 -0.93 15.29 -3.12
C ALA A 254 -1.12 13.77 -3.15
N GLU A 255 -0.54 13.12 -4.17
CA GLU A 255 -0.54 11.67 -4.33
C GLU A 255 0.90 11.17 -4.29
N LEU A 256 1.18 10.14 -3.49
CA LEU A 256 2.53 9.63 -3.30
C LEU A 256 3.02 8.85 -4.54
N ASP A 257 2.13 8.06 -5.13
CA ASP A 257 2.47 7.14 -6.22
C ASP A 257 2.14 7.74 -7.61
N PRO A 258 3.13 8.09 -8.44
CA PRO A 258 2.89 8.62 -9.78
C PRO A 258 2.13 7.65 -10.70
N ASP A 259 2.25 6.33 -10.48
CA ASP A 259 1.50 5.33 -11.26
C ASP A 259 0.02 5.29 -10.86
N VAL A 260 -0.35 5.71 -9.63
CA VAL A 260 -1.76 5.91 -9.23
C VAL A 260 -2.36 7.12 -9.95
N VAL A 261 -1.61 8.23 -10.07
CA VAL A 261 -2.05 9.42 -10.83
C VAL A 261 -2.34 9.07 -12.28
N ASP A 262 -1.43 8.32 -12.88
CA ASP A 262 -1.56 7.87 -14.25
C ASP A 262 -2.71 6.86 -14.43
N ALA A 263 -2.88 5.92 -13.51
CA ALA A 263 -4.02 5.00 -13.49
C ALA A 263 -5.36 5.74 -13.38
N ALA A 264 -5.46 6.73 -12.48
CA ALA A 264 -6.67 7.55 -12.31
C ALA A 264 -7.04 8.31 -13.59
N ARG A 265 -6.05 8.86 -14.30
CA ARG A 265 -6.27 9.55 -15.59
C ARG A 265 -6.70 8.59 -16.69
N ARG A 266 -6.00 7.46 -16.85
CA ARG A 266 -6.22 6.53 -17.96
C ARG A 266 -7.50 5.70 -17.81
N TYR A 267 -7.79 5.24 -16.61
CA TYR A 267 -8.82 4.22 -16.38
C TYR A 267 -10.05 4.74 -15.63
N PHE A 268 -9.93 5.85 -14.88
CA PHE A 268 -11.03 6.42 -14.09
C PHE A 268 -11.45 7.82 -14.57
N HIS A 269 -10.87 8.30 -15.67
CA HIS A 269 -11.19 9.59 -16.27
C HIS A 269 -11.07 10.77 -15.29
N ALA A 270 -10.05 10.75 -14.43
CA ALA A 270 -9.75 11.87 -13.53
C ALA A 270 -9.74 13.21 -14.32
N PRO A 271 -10.40 14.27 -13.82
CA PRO A 271 -10.57 15.50 -14.59
C PRO A 271 -9.25 16.09 -15.07
N ALA A 272 -9.26 16.64 -16.27
CA ALA A 272 -8.17 17.46 -16.81
C ALA A 272 -8.63 18.92 -16.88
N GLY A 273 -7.92 19.83 -16.21
CA GLY A 273 -8.26 21.25 -16.26
C GLY A 273 -7.42 22.10 -15.32
N SER A 274 -7.43 23.42 -15.54
CA SER A 274 -6.62 24.39 -14.78
C SER A 274 -7.01 24.52 -13.30
N ARG A 275 -8.17 23.98 -12.91
CA ARG A 275 -8.63 23.96 -11.51
C ARG A 275 -8.18 22.73 -10.73
N LEU A 276 -7.72 21.66 -11.37
CA LEU A 276 -7.22 20.47 -10.68
C LEU A 276 -5.71 20.32 -10.91
N ARG A 277 -4.93 20.47 -9.85
CA ARG A 277 -3.48 20.24 -9.86
C ARG A 277 -3.17 19.00 -9.04
N VAL A 278 -2.54 18.01 -9.66
CA VAL A 278 -2.08 16.79 -8.97
C VAL A 278 -0.56 16.85 -8.87
N ALA A 279 -0.04 16.88 -7.65
CA ALA A 279 1.37 16.79 -7.32
C ALA A 279 1.70 15.36 -6.89
N THR A 280 2.76 14.79 -7.48
CA THR A 280 3.30 13.48 -7.10
C THR A 280 4.28 13.66 -5.94
N GLU A 281 3.78 13.78 -4.71
CA GLU A 281 4.53 14.07 -3.50
C GLU A 281 3.81 13.50 -2.27
N ASP A 282 4.57 13.17 -1.23
CA ASP A 282 4.02 12.82 0.08
C ASP A 282 3.17 13.97 0.65
N GLY A 283 1.98 13.65 1.18
CA GLY A 283 1.03 14.64 1.69
C GLY A 283 1.55 15.50 2.82
N ARG A 284 2.37 14.95 3.73
CA ARG A 284 2.97 15.72 4.82
C ARG A 284 4.04 16.67 4.30
N LEU A 285 4.87 16.20 3.37
CA LEU A 285 5.85 17.06 2.71
C LEU A 285 5.19 18.19 1.93
N PHE A 286 4.11 17.89 1.19
CA PHE A 286 3.32 18.89 0.47
C PHE A 286 2.79 19.97 1.43
N VAL A 287 2.15 19.57 2.53
CA VAL A 287 1.65 20.51 3.55
C VAL A 287 2.80 21.32 4.15
N THR A 288 3.96 20.72 4.40
CA THR A 288 5.09 21.43 5.04
C THR A 288 5.76 22.43 4.10
N ARG A 289 5.75 22.18 2.79
CA ARG A 289 6.46 22.99 1.78
C ARG A 289 5.58 24.04 1.12
N SER A 290 4.28 23.80 1.02
CA SER A 290 3.37 24.70 0.32
C SER A 290 3.21 26.02 1.07
N PRO A 291 3.38 27.18 0.43
CA PRO A 291 3.06 28.47 1.04
C PRO A 291 1.54 28.77 1.02
N ASP A 292 0.75 27.96 0.29
CA ASP A 292 -0.67 28.19 0.12
C ASP A 292 -1.47 27.81 1.37
N ARG A 293 -2.58 28.54 1.59
CA ARG A 293 -3.60 28.18 2.60
C ARG A 293 -4.85 27.64 1.94
N TYR A 294 -5.51 26.71 2.63
CA TYR A 294 -6.68 26.00 2.11
C TYR A 294 -7.92 26.25 2.98
N ASP A 295 -9.08 26.40 2.36
CA ASP A 295 -10.35 26.47 3.08
C ASP A 295 -10.75 25.09 3.61
N ILE A 296 -10.41 24.05 2.87
CA ILE A 296 -10.68 22.65 3.20
C ILE A 296 -9.41 21.84 2.92
N ILE A 297 -9.01 21.02 3.88
CA ILE A 297 -8.02 19.95 3.68
C ILE A 297 -8.75 18.62 3.86
N LEU A 298 -8.66 17.72 2.88
CA LEU A 298 -9.19 16.36 2.96
C LEU A 298 -8.04 15.38 3.07
N LEU A 299 -8.13 14.45 4.02
CA LEU A 299 -7.20 13.35 4.19
C LEU A 299 -7.91 12.04 3.85
N ASP A 300 -7.51 11.43 2.73
CA ASP A 300 -8.04 10.19 2.18
C ASP A 300 -6.90 9.28 1.72
N ALA A 301 -5.94 9.04 2.62
CA ALA A 301 -4.73 8.27 2.38
C ALA A 301 -4.67 6.98 3.23
N TYR A 302 -5.84 6.47 3.64
CA TYR A 302 -5.94 5.38 4.62
C TYR A 302 -6.30 4.05 3.94
N LEU A 303 -5.43 3.05 4.11
CA LEU A 303 -5.73 1.66 3.78
C LEU A 303 -6.33 0.96 5.02
N ILE A 304 -7.05 -0.15 4.81
CA ILE A 304 -7.69 -0.91 5.89
C ILE A 304 -6.68 -1.43 6.93
N ASP A 305 -5.47 -1.78 6.49
CA ASP A 305 -4.46 -2.45 7.31
C ASP A 305 -3.14 -1.68 7.48
N THR A 306 -2.94 -0.60 6.72
CA THR A 306 -1.71 0.19 6.74
C THR A 306 -2.05 1.66 6.62
N ILE A 307 -1.70 2.43 7.65
CA ILE A 307 -1.82 3.88 7.63
C ILE A 307 -0.42 4.45 7.59
N PRO A 308 -0.11 5.39 6.68
CA PRO A 308 1.11 6.17 6.79
C PRO A 308 1.09 6.90 8.13
N PHE A 309 1.81 6.37 9.13
CA PHE A 309 1.66 6.78 10.52
C PHE A 309 1.89 8.29 10.69
N HIS A 310 2.79 8.85 9.86
CA HIS A 310 3.16 10.25 9.84
C HIS A 310 2.05 11.19 9.36
N LEU A 311 0.94 10.68 8.83
CA LEU A 311 -0.29 11.44 8.51
C LEU A 311 -1.36 11.34 9.61
N ALA A 312 -1.12 10.56 10.66
CA ALA A 312 -2.03 10.37 11.79
C ALA A 312 -1.52 11.01 13.10
N THR A 313 -0.36 11.68 13.07
CA THR A 313 0.28 12.24 14.26
C THR A 313 -0.22 13.63 14.61
N ARG A 314 -0.04 14.01 15.88
CA ARG A 314 -0.31 15.35 16.38
C ARG A 314 0.48 16.40 15.60
N GLU A 315 1.74 16.13 15.28
CA GLU A 315 2.62 17.03 14.53
C GLU A 315 2.08 17.31 13.13
N PHE A 316 1.59 16.27 12.44
CA PHE A 316 0.93 16.45 11.16
C PHE A 316 -0.35 17.28 11.29
N PHE A 317 -1.22 16.99 12.26
CA PHE A 317 -2.46 17.77 12.44
C PHE A 317 -2.18 19.23 12.81
N VAL A 318 -1.12 19.51 13.58
CA VAL A 318 -0.66 20.89 13.85
C VAL A 318 -0.21 21.57 12.56
N ALA A 319 0.58 20.89 11.73
CA ALA A 319 1.03 21.44 10.45
C ALA A 319 -0.15 21.68 9.48
N ALA A 320 -1.10 20.74 9.40
CA ALA A 320 -2.29 20.87 8.57
C ALA A 320 -3.19 22.02 9.06
N ARG A 321 -3.40 22.15 10.38
CA ARG A 321 -4.12 23.28 10.99
C ARG A 321 -3.47 24.62 10.64
N ALA A 322 -2.14 24.71 10.69
CA ALA A 322 -1.42 25.92 10.33
C ALA A 322 -1.59 26.33 8.86
N HIS A 323 -1.92 25.40 7.96
CA HIS A 323 -2.20 25.64 6.54
C HIS A 323 -3.67 25.87 6.22
N LEU A 324 -4.56 25.77 7.21
CA LEU A 324 -5.94 26.20 7.02
C LEU A 324 -6.00 27.73 6.91
N ALA A 325 -6.85 28.21 6.01
CA ALA A 325 -7.29 29.60 5.99
C ALA A 325 -8.11 29.88 7.26
N PRO A 326 -8.28 31.14 7.68
CA PRO A 326 -9.12 31.47 8.83
C PRO A 326 -10.52 30.85 8.71
N GLY A 327 -10.87 30.03 9.70
CA GLY A 327 -12.12 29.27 9.76
C GLY A 327 -12.18 28.04 8.84
N GLY A 328 -11.09 27.65 8.20
CA GLY A 328 -10.99 26.44 7.39
C GLY A 328 -11.18 25.17 8.22
N VAL A 329 -11.38 24.05 7.52
CA VAL A 329 -11.73 22.77 8.14
C VAL A 329 -10.91 21.62 7.56
N LEU A 330 -10.68 20.59 8.37
CA LEU A 330 -10.02 19.36 7.96
C LEU A 330 -11.01 18.19 7.98
N GLY A 331 -11.22 17.55 6.84
CA GLY A 331 -11.96 16.30 6.71
C GLY A 331 -11.00 15.11 6.65
N SER A 332 -11.31 13.99 7.30
CA SER A 332 -10.46 12.80 7.31
C SER A 332 -11.32 11.54 7.25
N ASN A 333 -11.00 10.61 6.35
CA ASN A 333 -11.66 9.31 6.24
C ASN A 333 -10.91 8.26 7.05
N VAL A 334 -11.51 7.66 8.08
CA VAL A 334 -10.84 6.60 8.85
C VAL A 334 -11.63 5.31 8.76
N ILE A 335 -10.97 4.18 8.51
CA ILE A 335 -11.60 2.87 8.60
C ILE A 335 -11.45 2.34 10.03
N GLY A 336 -12.57 2.01 10.68
CA GLY A 336 -12.58 1.55 12.05
C GLY A 336 -13.98 1.27 12.57
N ALA A 337 -14.08 1.06 13.89
CA ALA A 337 -15.33 0.97 14.61
C ALA A 337 -15.39 2.08 15.68
N LEU A 338 -16.59 2.48 16.12
CA LEU A 338 -16.75 3.44 17.22
C LEU A 338 -16.44 2.80 18.59
N ALA A 339 -16.67 1.49 18.72
CA ALA A 339 -16.42 0.72 19.94
C ALA A 339 -15.92 -0.71 19.63
N GLY A 340 -15.51 -1.44 20.67
CA GLY A 340 -15.01 -2.82 20.54
C GLY A 340 -13.54 -2.90 20.12
N SER A 341 -13.05 -4.12 19.86
CA SER A 341 -11.62 -4.38 19.59
C SER A 341 -11.10 -3.62 18.36
N ARG A 342 -11.91 -3.47 17.31
CA ARG A 342 -11.55 -2.76 16.07
C ARG A 342 -11.66 -1.22 16.14
N SER A 343 -11.87 -0.65 17.32
CA SER A 343 -12.03 0.81 17.50
C SER A 343 -10.75 1.55 17.87
N GLY A 344 -9.68 0.83 18.25
CA GLY A 344 -8.46 1.42 18.81
C GLY A 344 -7.86 2.51 17.93
N LEU A 345 -7.74 2.24 16.63
CA LEU A 345 -7.17 3.20 15.68
C LEU A 345 -8.02 4.46 15.52
N PHE A 346 -9.33 4.30 15.26
CA PHE A 346 -10.27 5.42 15.14
C PHE A 346 -10.22 6.31 16.39
N ARG A 347 -10.27 5.70 17.57
CA ARG A 347 -10.27 6.41 18.86
C ARG A 347 -8.94 7.15 19.08
N ALA A 348 -7.81 6.58 18.68
CA ALA A 348 -6.50 7.23 18.75
C ALA A 348 -6.40 8.42 17.79
N ILE A 349 -6.87 8.28 16.54
CA ILE A 349 -6.91 9.39 15.57
C ILE A 349 -7.84 10.50 16.07
N TYR A 350 -9.05 10.15 16.54
CA TYR A 350 -9.99 11.10 17.13
C TYR A 350 -9.36 11.86 18.31
N LYS A 351 -8.75 11.14 19.27
CA LYS A 351 -8.06 11.73 20.42
C LYS A 351 -6.93 12.67 19.98
N THR A 352 -6.18 12.29 18.95
CA THR A 352 -5.07 13.07 18.42
C THR A 352 -5.56 14.35 17.75
N MET A 353 -6.59 14.26 16.89
CA MET A 353 -7.23 15.42 16.27
C MET A 353 -7.84 16.37 17.32
N ALA A 354 -8.51 15.82 18.34
CA ALA A 354 -9.10 16.59 19.44
C ALA A 354 -8.04 17.28 20.34
N SER A 355 -6.78 16.83 20.31
CA SER A 355 -5.67 17.53 20.99
C SER A 355 -5.16 18.76 20.24
N VAL A 356 -5.56 18.93 18.97
CA VAL A 356 -5.13 20.02 18.09
C VAL A 356 -6.28 20.96 17.73
N PHE A 357 -7.47 20.42 17.51
CA PHE A 357 -8.67 21.16 17.14
C PHE A 357 -9.68 21.19 18.29
N PRO A 358 -10.32 22.34 18.57
CA PRO A 358 -11.33 22.45 19.62
C PRO A 358 -12.60 21.65 19.31
N THR A 359 -12.91 21.44 18.03
CA THR A 359 -14.11 20.69 17.59
C THR A 359 -13.73 19.60 16.61
N VAL A 360 -14.22 18.39 16.86
CA VAL A 360 -14.17 17.25 15.91
C VAL A 360 -15.56 16.62 15.81
N TYR A 361 -16.17 16.70 14.64
CA TYR A 361 -17.41 16.00 14.30
C TYR A 361 -17.09 14.60 13.77
N VAL A 362 -18.00 13.66 14.02
CA VAL A 362 -17.81 12.24 13.73
C VAL A 362 -19.04 11.74 12.98
N PHE A 363 -18.83 11.23 11.77
CA PHE A 363 -19.87 10.75 10.87
C PHE A 363 -19.58 9.30 10.46
N PRO A 364 -20.02 8.30 11.25
CA PRO A 364 -19.97 6.91 10.83
C PRO A 364 -20.81 6.69 9.57
N VAL A 365 -20.19 6.22 8.49
CA VAL A 365 -20.87 6.02 7.21
C VAL A 365 -21.96 4.96 7.34
N ASP A 366 -23.13 5.29 6.78
CA ASP A 366 -24.34 4.47 6.77
C ASP A 366 -24.71 3.99 8.20
N TRP A 367 -24.70 4.90 9.18
CA TRP A 367 -24.90 4.61 10.60
C TRP A 367 -26.11 3.70 10.85
N GLY A 368 -27.26 4.06 10.28
CA GLY A 368 -28.53 3.34 10.43
C GLY A 368 -28.62 2.01 9.68
N ARG A 369 -27.63 1.63 8.86
CA ARG A 369 -27.66 0.39 8.05
C ARG A 369 -26.79 -0.75 8.59
N PHE A 370 -25.94 -0.47 9.58
CA PHE A 370 -24.98 -1.43 10.13
C PHE A 370 -25.25 -1.70 11.62
N ASP A 371 -24.92 -2.91 12.09
CA ASP A 371 -25.21 -3.42 13.44
C ASP A 371 -24.36 -2.75 14.54
N GLY A 372 -24.67 -1.49 14.83
CA GLY A 372 -24.18 -0.78 16.01
C GLY A 372 -22.72 -0.33 15.99
N PRO A 373 -22.18 0.11 17.14
CA PRO A 373 -20.90 0.83 17.21
C PRO A 373 -19.66 -0.04 16.97
N ALA A 374 -19.78 -1.37 17.00
CA ALA A 374 -18.67 -2.31 16.78
C ALA A 374 -18.47 -2.72 15.31
N ALA A 375 -19.36 -2.30 14.41
CA ALA A 375 -19.24 -2.59 12.99
C ALA A 375 -18.09 -1.78 12.37
N LEU A 376 -17.23 -2.47 11.62
CA LEU A 376 -16.15 -1.87 10.85
C LEU A 376 -16.75 -1.10 9.67
N ARG A 377 -16.36 0.16 9.52
CA ARG A 377 -16.87 1.07 8.49
C ARG A 377 -15.90 2.22 8.24
N ASN A 378 -16.16 2.99 7.20
CA ASN A 378 -15.59 4.34 7.08
C ASN A 378 -16.26 5.26 8.11
N ILE A 379 -15.46 6.10 8.76
CA ILE A 379 -15.89 7.11 9.71
C ILE A 379 -15.24 8.41 9.27
N ILE A 380 -16.05 9.39 8.87
CA ILE A 380 -15.54 10.69 8.47
C ILE A 380 -15.43 11.58 9.70
N LEU A 381 -14.23 12.09 9.94
CA LEU A 381 -13.92 13.08 10.96
C LEU A 381 -13.87 14.46 10.29
N VAL A 382 -14.56 15.45 10.86
CA VAL A 382 -14.45 16.85 10.41
C VAL A 382 -13.99 17.71 11.58
N ALA A 383 -12.76 18.20 11.51
CA ALA A 383 -12.17 19.05 12.53
C ALA A 383 -12.22 20.54 12.14
N ALA A 384 -12.49 21.39 13.13
CA ALA A 384 -12.64 22.83 12.95
C ALA A 384 -12.15 23.60 14.17
N ASP A 385 -11.69 24.84 13.94
CA ASP A 385 -11.37 25.81 15.00
C ASP A 385 -12.61 26.50 15.60
N GLN A 386 -13.73 26.38 14.92
CA GLN A 386 -14.98 26.99 15.35
C GLN A 386 -15.61 26.17 16.48
N PRO A 387 -16.31 26.79 17.45
CA PRO A 387 -17.07 26.08 18.46
C PRO A 387 -18.05 25.08 17.84
N ARG A 388 -18.32 23.98 18.55
CA ARG A 388 -19.27 22.96 18.08
C ARG A 388 -20.64 23.60 17.87
N SER A 389 -21.15 23.49 16.65
CA SER A 389 -22.50 23.91 16.30
C SER A 389 -23.51 22.91 16.84
N PRO A 390 -24.69 23.36 17.33
CA PRO A 390 -25.80 22.46 17.66
C PRO A 390 -26.19 21.62 16.44
N ARG A 391 -26.64 20.38 16.68
CA ARG A 391 -27.04 19.43 15.63
C ARG A 391 -28.03 20.04 14.64
N ASP A 392 -29.05 20.73 15.14
CA ASP A 392 -30.09 21.35 14.30
C ASP A 392 -29.52 22.47 13.40
N ALA A 393 -28.54 23.22 13.90
CA ALA A 393 -27.86 24.26 13.11
C ALA A 393 -27.01 23.65 12.00
N LEU A 394 -26.34 22.52 12.27
CA LEU A 394 -25.57 21.78 11.27
C LEU A 394 -26.49 21.18 10.20
N LEU A 395 -27.58 20.52 10.61
CA LEU A 395 -28.58 19.97 9.69
C LEU A 395 -29.23 21.07 8.83
N ALA A 396 -29.53 22.24 9.41
CA ALA A 396 -30.03 23.38 8.65
C ALA A 396 -28.99 23.94 7.66
N ALA A 397 -27.69 23.91 8.01
CA ALA A 397 -26.62 24.30 7.10
C ALA A 397 -26.51 23.34 5.90
N VAL A 398 -26.74 22.04 6.11
CA VAL A 398 -26.77 21.02 5.06
C VAL A 398 -27.89 21.31 4.06
N SER A 399 -29.10 21.59 4.56
CA SER A 399 -30.23 21.94 3.70
C SER A 399 -29.97 23.18 2.85
N ARG A 400 -29.19 24.15 3.36
CA ARG A 400 -28.75 25.31 2.57
C ARG A 400 -27.65 24.97 1.56
N ALA A 401 -26.71 24.10 1.91
CA ALA A 401 -25.66 23.67 0.98
C ALA A 401 -26.24 22.92 -0.24
N ARG A 402 -27.38 22.24 -0.08
CA ARG A 402 -28.12 21.59 -1.16
C ARG A 402 -28.69 22.55 -2.20
N THR A 403 -28.98 23.81 -1.83
CA THR A 403 -29.53 24.79 -2.77
C THR A 403 -28.47 25.45 -3.65
N VAL A 404 -27.18 25.14 -3.43
CA VAL A 404 -26.09 25.56 -4.31
C VAL A 404 -26.18 24.77 -5.62
N PRO A 405 -26.36 25.44 -6.78
CA PRO A 405 -26.39 24.79 -8.08
C PRO A 405 -25.09 24.00 -8.30
N GLY A 406 -25.19 22.68 -8.54
CA GLY A 406 -24.04 21.80 -8.82
C GLY A 406 -23.89 20.62 -7.87
N VAL A 407 -24.36 20.71 -6.62
CA VAL A 407 -24.26 19.59 -5.65
C VAL A 407 -25.32 18.53 -5.96
N THR A 408 -24.89 17.40 -6.52
CA THR A 408 -25.78 16.33 -7.00
C THR A 408 -25.62 15.01 -6.22
N LEU A 409 -25.06 15.07 -5.01
CA LEU A 409 -24.70 13.88 -4.24
C LEU A 409 -25.94 13.20 -3.64
N PRO A 410 -26.16 11.91 -3.92
CA PRO A 410 -27.37 11.20 -3.51
C PRO A 410 -27.48 11.02 -2.00
N ARG A 411 -26.36 10.87 -1.26
CA ARG A 411 -26.38 10.59 0.19
C ARG A 411 -26.01 11.77 1.08
N PHE A 412 -25.91 12.98 0.56
CA PHE A 412 -25.44 14.13 1.36
C PHE A 412 -26.33 14.44 2.59
N ASP A 413 -27.65 14.35 2.43
CA ASP A 413 -28.61 14.54 3.53
C ASP A 413 -28.61 13.37 4.54
N GLU A 414 -28.30 12.14 4.09
CA GLU A 414 -28.11 10.99 4.98
C GLU A 414 -26.81 11.15 5.78
N ALA A 415 -25.73 11.53 5.11
CA ALA A 415 -24.41 11.72 5.72
C ALA A 415 -24.43 12.72 6.88
N ALA A 416 -25.16 13.82 6.73
CA ALA A 416 -25.30 14.80 7.81
C ALA A 416 -26.12 14.30 8.99
N ARG A 417 -27.14 13.45 8.74
CA ARG A 417 -27.99 12.87 9.78
C ARG A 417 -27.26 11.83 10.62
N ASP A 418 -26.25 11.20 10.03
CA ASP A 418 -25.36 10.23 10.67
C ASP A 418 -24.32 10.87 11.60
N LEU A 419 -24.44 12.17 11.92
CA LEU A 419 -23.67 12.81 12.99
C LEU A 419 -23.82 12.01 14.29
N TYR A 420 -22.68 11.52 14.79
CA TYR A 420 -22.58 10.83 16.06
C TYR A 420 -22.26 11.81 17.20
N ASP A 421 -23.17 11.89 18.17
CA ASP A 421 -23.05 12.71 19.37
C ASP A 421 -22.79 11.89 20.65
N GLY A 422 -22.64 10.57 20.52
CA GLY A 422 -22.34 9.69 21.67
C GLY A 422 -20.90 9.85 22.19
N PRO A 423 -20.62 9.35 23.41
CA PRO A 423 -19.28 9.41 23.97
C PRO A 423 -18.31 8.52 23.19
N ILE A 424 -17.11 9.04 22.93
CA ILE A 424 -15.99 8.26 22.39
C ILE A 424 -14.98 8.07 23.53
N GLU A 425 -14.91 6.85 24.05
CA GLU A 425 -13.93 6.51 25.09
C GLU A 425 -12.53 6.72 24.51
N THR A 426 -11.59 7.31 25.25
CA THR A 426 -10.23 7.60 24.74
C THR A 426 -9.13 7.37 25.78
N ARG A 427 -9.47 6.90 26.98
CA ARG A 427 -8.51 6.75 28.10
C ARG A 427 -7.45 5.67 27.86
N ASP A 428 -7.81 4.59 27.16
CA ASP A 428 -6.99 3.40 26.86
C ASP A 428 -6.18 3.50 25.55
N VAL A 429 -6.39 4.54 24.73
CA VAL A 429 -5.67 4.76 23.46
C VAL A 429 -4.68 5.93 23.57
N PRO A 430 -3.52 5.85 22.91
CA PRO A 430 -2.53 6.93 22.96
C PRO A 430 -2.96 8.13 22.10
N VAL A 431 -2.35 9.29 22.39
CA VAL A 431 -2.20 10.34 21.37
C VAL A 431 -1.08 9.88 20.45
N LEU A 432 -1.31 9.93 19.14
CA LEU A 432 -0.32 9.54 18.15
C LEU A 432 0.64 10.72 17.95
N THR A 433 1.93 10.47 18.13
CA THR A 433 3.00 11.44 17.87
C THR A 433 4.01 10.84 16.90
N ASP A 434 4.85 11.68 16.31
CA ASP A 434 5.96 11.21 15.46
C ASP A 434 6.87 10.19 16.17
N ASP A 435 7.08 10.37 17.48
CA ASP A 435 7.88 9.46 18.30
C ASP A 435 7.11 8.17 18.68
N PHE A 436 5.78 8.20 18.67
CA PHE A 436 4.96 7.06 19.09
C PHE A 436 3.58 7.02 18.40
N ALA A 437 3.50 6.29 17.29
CA ALA A 437 2.27 6.06 16.54
C ALA A 437 2.12 4.57 16.14
N PRO A 438 1.74 3.67 17.06
CA PRO A 438 1.64 2.23 16.80
C PRO A 438 0.36 1.87 16.03
N VAL A 439 0.12 2.51 14.89
CA VAL A 439 -1.11 2.40 14.08
C VAL A 439 -1.44 0.95 13.71
N ASP A 440 -0.45 0.15 13.35
CA ASP A 440 -0.64 -1.27 12.96
C ASP A 440 -1.16 -2.13 14.10
N THR A 441 -0.79 -1.82 15.34
CA THR A 441 -1.26 -2.55 16.53
C THR A 441 -2.67 -2.10 16.92
N LEU A 442 -3.04 -0.85 16.63
CA LEU A 442 -4.35 -0.28 16.94
C LEU A 442 -5.45 -0.75 15.98
N ILE A 443 -5.09 -1.20 14.78
CA ILE A 443 -6.01 -1.77 13.77
C ILE A 443 -6.53 -3.15 14.21
N GLN A 444 -5.65 -3.97 14.80
CA GLN A 444 -5.89 -5.42 14.97
C GLN A 444 -6.79 -5.75 16.17
N GLY A 445 -7.09 -4.78 17.04
CA GLY A 445 -7.66 -5.04 18.35
C GLY A 445 -6.67 -5.77 19.25
N ARG A 446 -6.71 -5.45 20.55
CA ARG A 446 -5.97 -6.23 21.55
C ARG A 446 -6.65 -7.56 21.83
#